data_AF-A0A4Q5SYI1-F1
#
_entry.id   AF-A0A4Q5SYI1-F1
#
_cell.length_a   1.000
_cell.length_b   1.000
_cell.length_c   1.000
_cell.angle_alpha   90.00
_cell.angle_beta   90.00
_cell.angle_gamma   90.00
#
_symmetry.space_group_name_H-M   'P 1'
#
loop_
_entity.id
_entity.type
_entity.pdbx_description
1 polymer ?
#
loop_
_entity_poly.entity_id
_entity_poly.type
_entity_poly.pdbx_seq_one_letter_code
_entity_poly.pdbx_strand_id
1 'polypeptide(L)'
;MTTIQDLVSLAYEGFVTADGGVAELDLTNTATPRTTPKLWSSQLMQCPAGVDTPNSMNEIPMFYLENIGGINGLKRWVTLTELHGRAVGPLTSRYRIGSGAAVESRLNDVAVGIEYWVNYHKKQKTAWATPNRNKDFQPERLARHVGKPFTDFVGDPVRWAKLFWDRYGDLKHASSLQYDGYEIHLLAESGLILLACALLNRIAGSKNPSRMICEGHRNHNLGLEMRRMLGAE
;
A
#
# COMPACT_ATOMS: atom_id res chain seq x y z
N MET A 1 -14.80 5.88 -8.24
CA MET A 1 -14.20 7.20 -8.57
C MET A 1 -13.09 7.57 -7.60
N THR A 2 -13.22 7.31 -6.29
CA THR A 2 -12.15 7.54 -5.30
C THR A 2 -10.89 6.71 -5.53
N THR A 3 -11.01 5.51 -6.09
CA THR A 3 -9.91 4.55 -6.27
C THR A 3 -8.71 5.10 -7.08
N ILE A 4 -8.95 5.94 -8.09
CA ILE A 4 -7.87 6.56 -8.85
C ILE A 4 -7.18 7.64 -8.01
N GLN A 5 -7.96 8.49 -7.32
CA GLN A 5 -7.40 9.48 -6.40
C GLN A 5 -6.59 8.82 -5.27
N ASP A 6 -7.05 7.66 -4.77
CA ASP A 6 -6.33 6.90 -3.74
C ASP A 6 -4.96 6.42 -4.24
N LEU A 7 -4.87 6.01 -5.50
CA LEU A 7 -3.60 5.63 -6.11
C LEU A 7 -2.65 6.81 -6.30
N VAL A 8 -3.20 7.97 -6.70
CA VAL A 8 -2.41 9.20 -6.81
C VAL A 8 -1.95 9.64 -5.42
N SER A 9 -2.81 9.54 -4.42
CA SER A 9 -2.47 9.86 -3.02
C SER A 9 -1.40 8.92 -2.47
N LEU A 10 -1.44 7.64 -2.84
CA LEU A 10 -0.38 6.68 -2.54
C LEU A 10 0.94 7.04 -3.22
N ALA A 11 0.90 7.48 -4.48
CA ALA A 11 2.11 7.86 -5.22
C ALA A 11 2.82 9.10 -4.62
N TYR A 12 2.06 10.04 -4.06
CA TYR A 12 2.57 11.28 -3.45
C TYR A 12 2.62 11.26 -1.92
N GLU A 13 2.24 10.14 -1.30
CA GLU A 13 2.20 9.95 0.16
C GLU A 13 1.36 10.98 0.93
N GLY A 14 0.30 11.48 0.31
CA GLY A 14 -0.61 12.44 0.92
C GLY A 14 -1.89 12.56 0.13
N PHE A 15 -2.95 13.10 0.73
CA PHE A 15 -4.23 13.25 0.04
C PHE A 15 -4.13 14.27 -1.09
N VAL A 16 -4.33 13.80 -2.32
CA VAL A 16 -4.31 14.65 -3.51
C VAL A 16 -5.73 15.09 -3.82
N THR A 17 -6.06 16.34 -3.51
CA THR A 17 -7.35 16.95 -3.85
C THR A 17 -7.53 17.07 -5.35
N ALA A 18 -8.75 16.85 -5.84
CA ALA A 18 -9.15 17.32 -7.16
C ALA A 18 -9.40 18.83 -7.08
N ASP A 19 -8.46 19.63 -7.60
CA ASP A 19 -8.49 21.10 -7.62
C ASP A 19 -9.24 21.69 -8.83
N GLY A 20 -9.53 20.86 -9.82
CA GLY A 20 -10.26 21.24 -11.03
C GLY A 20 -10.28 20.12 -12.07
N GLY A 21 -10.79 20.43 -13.25
CA GLY A 21 -10.95 19.46 -14.33
C GLY A 21 -11.87 19.96 -15.44
N VAL A 22 -11.63 19.49 -16.66
CA VAL A 22 -12.46 19.76 -17.83
C VAL A 22 -13.25 18.50 -18.14
N ALA A 23 -14.57 18.62 -18.27
CA ALA A 23 -15.42 17.54 -18.72
C ALA A 23 -16.14 17.98 -19.99
N GLU A 24 -15.96 17.23 -21.07
CA GLU A 24 -16.77 17.38 -22.27
C GLU A 24 -18.01 16.50 -22.12
N LEU A 25 -19.17 17.13 -22.01
CA LEU A 25 -20.44 16.43 -21.86
C LEU A 25 -20.99 16.12 -23.24
N ASP A 26 -21.14 14.84 -23.56
CA ASP A 26 -21.92 14.42 -24.71
C ASP A 26 -23.42 14.62 -24.42
N LEU A 27 -23.92 15.80 -24.78
CA LEU A 27 -25.32 16.18 -24.67
C LEU A 27 -26.17 15.73 -25.86
N THR A 28 -25.56 15.02 -26.83
CA THR A 28 -26.24 14.65 -28.09
C THR A 28 -27.13 13.42 -27.96
N ASN A 29 -26.96 12.62 -26.89
CA ASN A 29 -27.83 11.48 -26.59
C ASN A 29 -29.14 11.93 -25.91
N THR A 30 -30.08 12.43 -26.72
CA THR A 30 -31.38 12.98 -26.29
C THR A 30 -32.43 11.93 -25.92
N ALA A 31 -32.17 10.64 -26.17
CA ALA A 31 -33.14 9.57 -25.93
C ALA A 31 -33.41 9.32 -24.43
N THR A 32 -32.45 9.62 -23.56
CA THR A 32 -32.61 9.56 -22.09
C THR A 32 -31.78 10.66 -21.41
N PRO A 33 -32.28 11.90 -21.37
CA PRO A 33 -31.60 12.98 -20.67
C PRO A 33 -31.46 12.61 -19.19
N ARG A 34 -30.21 12.51 -18.70
CA ARG A 34 -29.97 12.34 -17.26
C ARG A 34 -30.36 13.64 -16.57
N THR A 35 -31.39 13.60 -15.71
CA THR A 35 -31.92 14.78 -15.00
C THR A 35 -30.97 15.34 -13.95
N THR A 36 -29.98 14.55 -13.53
CA THR A 36 -28.87 14.99 -12.68
C THR A 36 -27.56 14.43 -13.20
N PRO A 37 -26.52 15.26 -13.43
CA PRO A 37 -25.19 14.74 -13.65
C PRO A 37 -24.71 14.06 -12.36
N LYS A 38 -24.35 12.77 -12.42
CA LYS A 38 -23.49 12.14 -11.39
C LYS A 38 -22.04 12.59 -11.58
N LEU A 39 -21.85 13.90 -11.65
CA LEU A 39 -20.54 14.49 -11.84
C LEU A 39 -20.11 15.11 -10.54
N TRP A 40 -18.99 14.57 -10.05
CA TRP A 40 -18.11 15.15 -9.05
C TRP A 40 -18.61 14.94 -7.61
N SER A 41 -17.86 14.13 -6.86
CA SER A 41 -18.05 13.97 -5.43
C SER A 41 -17.26 15.07 -4.70
N SER A 42 -17.92 15.85 -3.85
CA SER A 42 -17.27 16.86 -3.00
C SER A 42 -16.16 16.27 -2.13
N GLN A 43 -16.27 14.97 -1.79
CA GLN A 43 -15.26 14.23 -1.04
C GLN A 43 -13.92 14.10 -1.78
N LEU A 44 -13.88 14.36 -3.10
CA LEU A 44 -12.64 14.37 -3.87
C LEU A 44 -11.95 15.74 -3.81
N MET A 45 -12.66 16.82 -3.46
CA MET A 45 -12.17 18.19 -3.53
C MET A 45 -11.70 18.75 -2.19
N GLN A 46 -12.15 18.14 -1.10
CA GLN A 46 -11.84 18.61 0.25
C GLN A 46 -10.87 17.64 0.90
N CYS A 47 -9.75 18.16 1.39
CA CYS A 47 -8.85 17.40 2.23
C CYS A 47 -9.58 17.05 3.55
N PRO A 48 -9.72 15.77 3.91
CA PRO A 48 -10.31 15.40 5.19
C PRO A 48 -9.50 15.95 6.37
N ALA A 49 -10.19 16.30 7.45
CA ALA A 49 -9.51 16.81 8.65
C ALA A 49 -8.51 15.79 9.20
N GLY A 50 -7.31 16.25 9.54
CA GLY A 50 -6.24 15.43 10.10
C GLY A 50 -5.56 14.49 9.11
N VAL A 51 -5.76 14.65 7.79
CA VAL A 51 -5.00 13.95 6.76
C VAL A 51 -3.91 14.86 6.20
N ASP A 52 -2.71 14.30 6.03
CA ASP A 52 -1.58 15.00 5.44
C ASP A 52 -1.78 15.18 3.93
N THR A 53 -1.43 16.36 3.41
CA THR A 53 -1.32 16.62 1.97
C THR A 53 0.12 16.37 1.52
N PRO A 54 0.36 16.06 0.23
CA PRO A 54 1.72 16.02 -0.28
C PRO A 54 2.44 17.34 -0.03
N ASN A 55 3.74 17.27 0.25
CA ASN A 55 4.60 18.45 0.38
C ASN A 55 4.57 19.31 -0.90
N SER A 56 4.61 18.65 -2.07
CA SER A 56 4.46 19.29 -3.37
C SER A 56 4.09 18.29 -4.45
N MET A 57 3.21 18.70 -5.38
CA MET A 57 2.89 17.92 -6.59
C MET A 57 4.01 17.97 -7.64
N ASN A 58 5.05 18.78 -7.43
CA ASN A 58 6.25 18.83 -8.28
C ASN A 58 7.38 17.92 -7.77
N GLU A 59 7.20 17.29 -6.60
CA GLU A 59 8.15 16.28 -6.13
C GLU A 59 8.08 15.02 -6.97
N ILE A 60 9.19 14.28 -6.98
CA ILE A 60 9.25 12.96 -7.60
C ILE A 60 8.31 12.02 -6.82
N PRO A 61 7.27 11.44 -7.45
CA PRO A 61 6.38 10.50 -6.78
C PRO A 61 7.10 9.16 -6.49
N MET A 62 6.53 8.36 -5.60
CA MET A 62 7.02 7.02 -5.27
C MET A 62 7.03 6.08 -6.50
N PHE A 63 6.10 6.29 -7.42
CA PHE A 63 6.03 5.61 -8.71
C PHE A 63 5.27 6.47 -9.72
N TYR A 64 5.58 6.29 -11.00
CA TYR A 64 4.89 6.93 -12.11
C TYR A 64 3.87 5.98 -12.76
N LEU A 65 2.99 6.55 -13.59
CA LEU A 65 1.95 5.82 -14.32
C LEU A 65 2.55 4.72 -15.21
N GLU A 66 3.71 4.97 -15.82
CA GLU A 66 4.40 4.00 -16.67
C GLU A 66 4.89 2.80 -15.86
N ASN A 67 5.31 3.00 -14.61
CA ASN A 67 5.81 1.93 -13.75
C ASN A 67 4.71 0.92 -13.40
N ILE A 68 3.46 1.36 -13.33
CA ILE A 68 2.31 0.52 -13.00
C ILE A 68 1.61 -0.07 -14.24
N GLY A 69 2.19 0.10 -15.43
CA GLY A 69 1.63 -0.45 -16.68
C GLY A 69 0.64 0.50 -17.38
N GLY A 70 0.75 1.80 -17.16
CA GLY A 70 -0.01 2.83 -17.85
C GLY A 70 -1.51 2.79 -17.55
N ILE A 71 -2.31 3.20 -18.53
CA ILE A 71 -3.79 3.17 -18.45
C ILE A 71 -4.33 1.75 -18.18
N ASN A 72 -3.69 0.71 -18.72
CA ASN A 72 -4.09 -0.67 -18.43
C ASN A 72 -3.80 -1.06 -16.98
N GLY A 73 -2.70 -0.54 -16.40
CA GLY A 73 -2.41 -0.60 -14.98
C GLY A 73 -3.51 0.02 -14.12
N LEU A 74 -3.96 1.22 -14.49
CA LEU A 74 -5.08 1.90 -13.81
C LEU A 74 -6.37 1.08 -13.85
N LYS A 75 -6.72 0.51 -15.01
CA LYS A 75 -7.90 -0.39 -15.11
C LYS A 75 -7.77 -1.58 -14.15
N ARG A 76 -6.59 -2.22 -14.11
CA ARG A 76 -6.33 -3.34 -13.18
C ARG A 76 -6.34 -2.90 -11.72
N TRP A 77 -5.93 -1.68 -11.40
CA TRP A 77 -6.03 -1.12 -10.05
C TRP A 77 -7.48 -0.94 -9.60
N VAL A 78 -8.35 -0.42 -10.46
CA VAL A 78 -9.78 -0.29 -10.16
C VAL A 78 -10.37 -1.67 -9.85
N THR A 79 -10.14 -2.66 -10.72
CA THR A 79 -10.60 -4.04 -10.50
C THR A 79 -9.98 -4.66 -9.24
N LEU A 80 -8.68 -4.43 -8.98
CA LEU A 80 -8.01 -4.92 -7.78
C LEU A 80 -8.69 -4.36 -6.52
N THR A 81 -9.02 -3.07 -6.51
CA THR A 81 -9.66 -2.41 -5.35
C THR A 81 -11.07 -2.96 -5.11
N GLU A 82 -11.84 -3.20 -6.17
CA GLU A 82 -13.19 -3.78 -6.09
C GLU A 82 -13.17 -5.22 -5.57
N LEU A 83 -12.23 -6.05 -6.03
CA LEU A 83 -12.17 -7.47 -5.67
C LEU A 83 -11.40 -7.73 -4.38
N HIS A 84 -10.44 -6.88 -4.04
CA HIS A 84 -9.44 -7.09 -2.99
C HIS A 84 -9.31 -5.90 -2.04
N GLY A 85 -10.43 -5.27 -1.70
CA GLY A 85 -10.47 -4.12 -0.78
C GLY A 85 -9.80 -4.37 0.58
N ARG A 86 -9.74 -5.62 1.07
CA ARG A 86 -9.01 -5.96 2.31
C ARG A 86 -7.48 -5.86 2.18
N ALA A 87 -6.92 -6.09 0.98
CA ALA A 87 -5.49 -5.89 0.72
C ALA A 87 -5.18 -4.42 0.41
N VAL A 88 -6.09 -3.74 -0.30
CA VAL A 88 -5.90 -2.35 -0.76
C VAL A 88 -6.18 -1.33 0.34
N GLY A 89 -7.10 -1.64 1.25
CA GLY A 89 -7.54 -0.77 2.35
C GLY A 89 -6.39 -0.16 3.14
N PRO A 90 -5.44 -0.96 3.68
CA PRO A 90 -4.30 -0.43 4.43
C PRO A 90 -3.45 0.60 3.66
N LEU A 91 -3.37 0.49 2.33
CA LEU A 91 -2.61 1.42 1.49
C LEU A 91 -3.31 2.77 1.31
N THR A 92 -4.63 2.80 1.38
CA THR A 92 -5.44 3.91 0.84
C THR A 92 -6.27 4.62 1.91
N SER A 93 -6.70 3.90 2.95
CA SER A 93 -7.54 4.45 4.02
C SER A 93 -6.85 5.57 4.80
N ARG A 94 -5.52 5.51 4.96
CA ARG A 94 -4.71 6.52 5.66
C ARG A 94 -4.77 7.91 5.02
N TYR A 95 -5.15 7.99 3.74
CA TYR A 95 -5.33 9.27 3.04
C TYR A 95 -6.78 9.78 3.11
N ARG A 96 -7.66 9.09 3.83
CA ARG A 96 -9.07 9.50 3.97
C ARG A 96 -9.52 9.58 5.42
N ILE A 97 -8.93 8.76 6.26
CA ILE A 97 -9.15 8.71 7.70
C ILE A 97 -7.85 9.24 8.30
N GLY A 98 -7.94 10.33 9.05
CA GLY A 98 -6.78 11.12 9.51
C GLY A 98 -5.60 10.29 10.05
N SER A 99 -4.40 10.85 9.95
CA SER A 99 -3.13 10.23 10.31
C SER A 99 -3.00 9.89 11.81
N GLY A 100 -4.01 10.21 12.64
CA GLY A 100 -4.07 9.89 14.07
C GLY A 100 -4.33 8.42 14.42
N ALA A 101 -4.36 7.49 13.44
CA ALA A 101 -4.41 6.07 13.75
C ALA A 101 -3.14 5.63 14.50
N ALA A 102 -3.32 5.06 15.69
CA ALA A 102 -2.25 4.57 16.54
C ALA A 102 -1.37 3.53 15.79
N VAL A 103 -0.06 3.53 16.07
CA VAL A 103 0.93 2.74 15.30
C VAL A 103 0.63 1.24 15.34
N GLU A 104 0.01 0.77 16.41
CA GLU A 104 -0.44 -0.59 16.64
C GLU A 104 -1.60 -0.96 15.72
N SER A 105 -2.56 -0.05 15.53
CA SER A 105 -3.66 -0.24 14.58
C SER A 105 -3.13 -0.32 13.16
N ARG A 106 -2.13 0.51 12.81
CA ARG A 106 -1.49 0.47 11.49
C ARG A 106 -0.79 -0.87 11.25
N LEU A 107 0.00 -1.35 12.22
CA LEU A 107 0.66 -2.66 12.08
C LEU A 107 -0.35 -3.79 11.89
N ASN A 108 -1.44 -3.77 12.67
CA ASN A 108 -2.53 -4.74 12.55
C ASN A 108 -3.20 -4.71 11.17
N ASP A 109 -3.56 -3.53 10.67
CA ASP A 109 -4.23 -3.37 9.37
C ASP A 109 -3.35 -3.88 8.23
N VAL A 110 -2.06 -3.52 8.24
CA VAL A 110 -1.08 -3.98 7.26
C VAL A 110 -0.89 -5.49 7.34
N ALA A 111 -0.75 -6.05 8.54
CA ALA A 111 -0.59 -7.49 8.75
C ALA A 111 -1.81 -8.25 8.23
N VAL A 112 -3.03 -7.79 8.52
CA VAL A 112 -4.28 -8.38 8.00
C VAL A 112 -4.33 -8.30 6.47
N GLY A 113 -3.89 -7.18 5.87
CA GLY A 113 -3.80 -7.02 4.42
C GLY A 113 -2.86 -8.03 3.77
N ILE A 114 -1.66 -8.20 4.34
CA ILE A 114 -0.67 -9.21 3.93
C ILE A 114 -1.26 -10.61 4.08
N GLU A 115 -1.90 -10.90 5.21
CA GLU A 115 -2.48 -12.21 5.46
C GLU A 115 -3.56 -12.57 4.46
N TYR A 116 -4.47 -11.63 4.22
CA TYR A 116 -5.52 -11.79 3.23
C TYR A 116 -4.93 -12.07 1.85
N TRP A 117 -3.93 -11.29 1.43
CA TRP A 117 -3.34 -11.41 0.10
C TRP A 117 -2.63 -12.74 -0.12
N VAL A 118 -1.85 -13.20 0.86
CA VAL A 118 -1.17 -14.50 0.84
C VAL A 118 -2.19 -15.63 0.86
N ASN A 119 -3.20 -15.57 1.73
CA ASN A 119 -4.21 -16.63 1.83
C ASN A 119 -5.09 -16.73 0.58
N TYR A 120 -5.43 -15.61 -0.05
CA TYR A 120 -6.12 -15.61 -1.34
C TYR A 120 -5.30 -16.38 -2.40
N HIS A 121 -4.02 -16.06 -2.54
CA HIS A 121 -3.13 -16.72 -3.52
C HIS A 121 -2.82 -18.17 -3.18
N LYS A 122 -2.76 -18.52 -1.89
CA LYS A 122 -2.68 -19.91 -1.42
C LYS A 122 -3.90 -20.71 -1.87
N LYS A 123 -5.11 -20.15 -1.76
CA LYS A 123 -6.35 -20.80 -2.26
C LYS A 123 -6.34 -20.96 -3.78
N GLN A 124 -5.72 -20.02 -4.50
CA GLN A 124 -5.48 -20.12 -5.95
C GLN A 124 -4.32 -21.06 -6.32
N LYS A 125 -3.72 -21.75 -5.35
CA LYS A 125 -2.61 -22.70 -5.53
C LYS A 125 -1.38 -22.12 -6.22
N THR A 126 -1.13 -20.81 -6.07
CA THR A 126 0.08 -20.20 -6.62
C THR A 126 1.31 -20.61 -5.79
N ALA A 127 2.37 -21.06 -6.46
CA ALA A 127 3.57 -21.58 -5.80
C ALA A 127 4.20 -20.61 -4.78
N TRP A 128 4.21 -19.30 -5.07
CA TRP A 128 4.86 -18.32 -4.21
C TRP A 128 4.20 -18.16 -2.83
N ALA A 129 2.89 -18.42 -2.72
CA ALA A 129 2.11 -18.25 -1.48
C ALA A 129 2.15 -19.50 -0.59
N THR A 130 2.67 -20.60 -1.11
CA THR A 130 2.84 -21.86 -0.39
C THR A 130 4.04 -21.78 0.55
N PRO A 131 3.95 -22.29 1.80
CA PRO A 131 5.09 -22.36 2.68
C PRO A 131 6.16 -23.32 2.14
N ASN A 132 7.43 -22.90 2.20
CA ASN A 132 8.57 -23.70 1.77
C ASN A 132 9.24 -24.46 2.92
N ARG A 133 8.96 -24.09 4.18
CA ARG A 133 9.54 -24.71 5.37
C ARG A 133 8.65 -24.57 6.59
N ASN A 134 9.00 -25.30 7.65
CA ASN A 134 8.40 -25.10 8.98
C ASN A 134 8.69 -23.67 9.46
N LYS A 135 7.64 -22.97 9.92
CA LYS A 135 7.68 -21.54 10.31
C LYS A 135 8.02 -20.56 9.17
N ASP A 136 7.46 -20.79 7.97
CA ASP A 136 7.47 -19.82 6.87
C ASP A 136 6.28 -18.86 7.02
N PHE A 137 6.48 -17.70 7.65
CA PHE A 137 5.42 -16.73 7.96
C PHE A 137 4.87 -16.06 6.70
N GLN A 138 3.61 -15.61 6.73
CA GLN A 138 2.96 -15.00 5.56
C GLN A 138 3.71 -13.76 5.01
N PRO A 139 4.23 -12.83 5.84
CA PRO A 139 5.04 -11.71 5.37
C PRO A 139 6.33 -12.17 4.70
N GLU A 140 6.94 -13.27 5.16
CA GLU A 140 8.15 -13.82 4.55
C GLU A 140 7.88 -14.34 3.13
N ARG A 141 6.77 -15.06 2.94
CA ARG A 141 6.36 -15.53 1.60
C ARG A 141 6.11 -14.37 0.65
N LEU A 142 5.49 -13.31 1.17
CA LEU A 142 5.25 -12.10 0.38
C LEU A 142 6.57 -11.37 0.04
N ALA A 143 7.49 -11.25 1.00
CA ALA A 143 8.83 -10.68 0.79
C ALA A 143 9.60 -11.46 -0.27
N ARG A 144 9.61 -12.79 -0.19
CA ARG A 144 10.19 -13.69 -1.21
C ARG A 144 9.52 -13.49 -2.57
N HIS A 145 8.20 -13.32 -2.61
CA HIS A 145 7.48 -13.07 -3.85
C HIS A 145 7.83 -11.71 -4.46
N VAL A 146 7.95 -10.65 -3.66
CA VAL A 146 8.38 -9.32 -4.11
C VAL A 146 9.83 -9.36 -4.62
N GLY A 147 10.70 -10.07 -3.91
CA GLY A 147 12.06 -10.40 -4.34
C GLY A 147 13.09 -9.34 -3.94
N LYS A 148 14.18 -9.30 -4.71
CA LYS A 148 15.40 -8.54 -4.40
C LYS A 148 15.18 -7.09 -3.95
N PRO A 149 14.30 -6.28 -4.57
CA PRO A 149 14.12 -4.89 -4.14
C PRO A 149 13.71 -4.77 -2.66
N PHE A 150 12.86 -5.67 -2.16
CA PHE A 150 12.49 -5.66 -0.75
C PHE A 150 13.58 -6.26 0.14
N THR A 151 14.29 -7.29 -0.33
CA THR A 151 15.46 -7.82 0.38
C THR A 151 16.51 -6.75 0.62
N ASP A 152 16.87 -5.97 -0.40
CA ASP A 152 17.84 -4.88 -0.27
C ASP A 152 17.31 -3.77 0.65
N PHE A 153 16.00 -3.52 0.61
CA PHE A 153 15.34 -2.52 1.44
C PHE A 153 15.46 -2.84 2.94
N VAL A 154 15.17 -4.07 3.37
CA VAL A 154 15.22 -4.46 4.80
C VAL A 154 16.52 -5.15 5.23
N GLY A 155 17.37 -5.55 4.30
CA GLY A 155 18.58 -6.35 4.54
C GLY A 155 18.27 -7.83 4.74
N ASP A 156 17.59 -8.18 5.83
CA ASP A 156 17.22 -9.57 6.17
C ASP A 156 15.69 -9.77 6.20
N PRO A 157 15.07 -10.21 5.09
CA PRO A 157 13.63 -10.40 5.02
C PRO A 157 13.11 -11.53 5.93
N VAL A 158 13.94 -12.50 6.31
CA VAL A 158 13.54 -13.60 7.20
C VAL A 158 13.45 -13.12 8.63
N ARG A 159 14.50 -12.41 9.10
CA ARG A 159 14.51 -11.79 10.43
C ARG A 159 13.43 -10.72 10.54
N TRP A 160 13.28 -9.89 9.51
CA TRP A 160 12.19 -8.90 9.41
C TRP A 160 10.82 -9.56 9.55
N ALA A 161 10.54 -10.60 8.75
CA ALA A 161 9.21 -11.22 8.73
C ALA A 161 8.89 -11.91 10.06
N LYS A 162 9.88 -12.52 10.72
CA LYS A 162 9.71 -13.06 12.06
C LYS A 162 9.36 -11.96 13.06
N LEU A 163 10.15 -10.89 13.11
CA LEU A 163 9.91 -9.77 14.04
C LEU A 163 8.53 -9.14 13.81
N PHE A 164 8.19 -8.87 12.54
CA PHE A 164 6.88 -8.37 12.14
C PHE A 164 5.75 -9.28 12.64
N TRP A 165 5.88 -10.60 12.44
CA TRP A 165 4.86 -11.57 12.81
C TRP A 165 4.72 -11.74 14.33
N ASP A 166 5.85 -11.73 15.04
CA ASP A 166 5.88 -11.81 16.50
C ASP A 166 5.20 -10.58 17.11
N ARG A 167 5.53 -9.35 16.66
CA ARG A 167 4.88 -8.12 17.15
C ARG A 167 3.40 -8.04 16.82
N TYR A 168 3.01 -8.45 15.63
CA TYR A 168 1.59 -8.57 15.30
C TYR A 168 0.86 -9.56 16.23
N GLY A 169 1.49 -10.68 16.58
CA GLY A 169 0.97 -11.63 17.55
C GLY A 169 0.86 -11.04 18.96
N ASP A 170 1.91 -10.34 19.41
CA ASP A 170 1.94 -9.68 20.72
C ASP A 170 0.82 -8.65 20.85
N LEU A 171 0.63 -7.79 19.85
CA LEU A 171 -0.43 -6.77 19.85
C LEU A 171 -1.84 -7.35 19.92
N LYS A 172 -2.05 -8.59 19.46
CA LYS A 172 -3.34 -9.28 19.52
C LYS A 172 -3.64 -9.92 20.86
N HIS A 173 -2.61 -10.36 21.57
CA HIS A 173 -2.76 -11.31 22.69
C HIS A 173 -2.22 -10.80 24.01
N ALA A 174 -1.31 -9.82 24.00
CA ALA A 174 -0.63 -9.32 25.19
C ALA A 174 -1.02 -7.86 25.48
N SER A 175 -2.13 -7.68 26.19
CA SER A 175 -2.65 -6.36 26.58
C SER A 175 -1.74 -5.57 27.54
N SER A 176 -0.74 -6.21 28.15
CA SER A 176 0.19 -5.62 29.12
C SER A 176 1.64 -5.50 28.62
N LEU A 177 1.92 -5.90 27.38
CA LEU A 177 3.29 -5.81 26.86
C LEU A 177 3.65 -4.35 26.59
N GLN A 178 4.74 -3.87 27.20
CA GLN A 178 5.38 -2.63 26.74
C GLN A 178 6.12 -2.93 25.45
N TYR A 179 5.74 -2.24 24.38
CA TYR A 179 6.43 -2.27 23.09
C TYR A 179 7.06 -0.91 22.82
N ASP A 180 8.12 -0.91 22.02
CA ASP A 180 8.70 0.31 21.49
C ASP A 180 7.83 0.81 20.32
N GLY A 181 7.18 1.95 20.49
CA GLY A 181 6.33 2.56 19.46
C GLY A 181 7.11 2.88 18.18
N TYR A 182 8.41 3.15 18.27
CA TYR A 182 9.26 3.38 17.10
C TYR A 182 9.49 2.08 16.32
N GLU A 183 9.77 0.96 17.00
CA GLU A 183 9.87 -0.36 16.39
C GLU A 183 8.55 -0.75 15.67
N ILE A 184 7.40 -0.56 16.34
CA ILE A 184 6.09 -0.85 15.75
C ILE A 184 5.83 0.02 14.52
N HIS A 185 6.18 1.31 14.58
CA HIS A 185 6.07 2.21 13.45
C HIS A 185 6.91 1.75 12.25
N LEU A 186 8.19 1.44 12.48
CA LEU A 186 9.11 0.94 11.46
C LEU A 186 8.59 -0.35 10.80
N LEU A 187 8.07 -1.29 11.59
CA LEU A 187 7.46 -2.53 11.09
C LEU A 187 6.18 -2.26 10.29
N ALA A 188 5.32 -1.35 10.75
CA ALA A 188 4.08 -1.00 10.06
C ALA A 188 4.37 -0.37 8.68
N GLU A 189 5.25 0.63 8.61
CA GLU A 189 5.58 1.31 7.35
C GLU A 189 6.35 0.37 6.40
N SER A 190 7.32 -0.42 6.90
CA SER A 190 8.02 -1.40 6.04
C SER A 190 7.09 -2.52 5.53
N GLY A 191 6.12 -2.95 6.33
CA GLY A 191 5.06 -3.88 5.90
C GLY A 191 4.12 -3.25 4.85
N LEU A 192 3.81 -1.96 5.00
CA LEU A 192 3.02 -1.21 4.02
C LEU A 192 3.73 -1.16 2.67
N ILE A 193 5.04 -0.89 2.67
CA ILE A 193 5.89 -0.93 1.48
C ILE A 193 5.88 -2.32 0.83
N LEU A 194 5.99 -3.39 1.63
CA LEU A 194 5.93 -4.75 1.11
C LEU A 194 4.59 -5.04 0.41
N LEU A 195 3.48 -4.65 1.05
CA LEU A 195 2.13 -4.84 0.52
C LEU A 195 1.91 -4.00 -0.75
N ALA A 196 2.33 -2.73 -0.74
CA ALA A 196 2.29 -1.85 -1.92
C ALA A 196 3.08 -2.45 -3.09
N CYS A 197 4.30 -2.91 -2.84
CA CYS A 197 5.13 -3.60 -3.82
C CYS A 197 4.39 -4.80 -4.46
N ALA A 198 3.76 -5.66 -3.65
CA ALA A 198 3.07 -6.84 -4.15
C ALA A 198 1.84 -6.48 -5.00
N LEU A 199 1.02 -5.54 -4.54
CA LEU A 199 -0.21 -5.11 -5.24
C LEU A 199 0.12 -4.33 -6.51
N LEU A 200 1.12 -3.45 -6.47
CA LEU A 200 1.53 -2.66 -7.63
C LEU A 200 2.22 -3.52 -8.70
N ASN A 201 3.03 -4.51 -8.30
CA ASN A 201 3.55 -5.51 -9.24
C ASN A 201 2.43 -6.29 -9.94
N ARG A 202 1.37 -6.64 -9.21
CA ARG A 202 0.22 -7.36 -9.75
C ARG A 202 -0.49 -6.55 -10.83
N ILE A 203 -0.72 -5.25 -10.61
CA ILE A 203 -1.32 -4.39 -11.63
C ILE A 203 -0.33 -4.01 -12.72
N ALA A 204 0.98 -4.01 -12.48
CA ALA A 204 1.97 -3.73 -13.52
C ALA A 204 2.22 -4.92 -14.43
N GLY A 205 2.06 -6.15 -13.93
CA GLY A 205 2.53 -7.36 -14.61
C GLY A 205 4.06 -7.48 -14.63
N SER A 206 4.76 -6.73 -13.78
CA SER A 206 6.22 -6.70 -13.70
C SER A 206 6.69 -6.41 -12.26
N LYS A 207 8.00 -6.43 -12.04
CA LYS A 207 8.64 -6.05 -10.76
C LYS A 207 9.14 -4.61 -10.71
N ASN A 208 8.84 -3.81 -11.74
CA ASN A 208 9.30 -2.42 -11.83
C ASN A 208 8.78 -1.54 -10.68
N PRO A 209 7.50 -1.65 -10.22
CA PRO A 209 7.04 -0.87 -9.07
C PRO A 209 7.86 -1.13 -7.82
N SER A 210 8.19 -2.39 -7.51
CA SER A 210 9.00 -2.69 -6.32
C SER A 210 10.39 -2.06 -6.36
N ARG A 211 11.00 -2.01 -7.55
CA ARG A 211 12.28 -1.32 -7.70
C ARG A 211 12.15 0.17 -7.36
N MET A 212 11.18 0.85 -7.97
CA MET A 212 10.98 2.29 -7.76
C MET A 212 10.62 2.65 -6.32
N ILE A 213 9.79 1.84 -5.67
CA ILE A 213 9.35 2.08 -4.30
C ILE A 213 10.51 1.85 -3.32
N CYS A 214 11.19 0.69 -3.41
CA CYS A 214 12.23 0.32 -2.45
C CYS A 214 13.54 1.10 -2.63
N GLU A 215 13.90 1.45 -3.86
CA GLU A 215 15.13 2.21 -4.18
C GLU A 215 14.88 3.73 -4.22
N GLY A 216 13.61 4.15 -4.10
CA GLY A 216 13.21 5.55 -4.18
C GLY A 216 13.67 6.37 -2.96
N HIS A 217 14.01 7.62 -3.22
CA HIS A 217 14.47 8.58 -2.20
C HIS A 217 13.52 8.72 -1.01
N ARG A 218 12.20 8.66 -1.25
CA ARG A 218 11.14 8.74 -0.22
C ARG A 218 11.27 7.68 0.86
N ASN A 219 11.68 6.47 0.49
CA ASN A 219 11.78 5.33 1.41
C ASN A 219 13.22 5.05 1.87
N HIS A 220 14.21 5.80 1.40
CA HIS A 220 15.62 5.52 1.65
C HIS A 220 15.95 5.47 3.16
N ASN A 221 15.50 6.48 3.91
CA ASN A 221 15.74 6.56 5.35
C ASN A 221 15.01 5.46 6.11
N LEU A 222 13.77 5.13 5.73
CA LEU A 222 13.04 4.01 6.32
C LEU A 222 13.82 2.69 6.14
N GLY A 223 14.35 2.44 4.93
CA GLY A 223 15.17 1.26 4.67
C GLY A 223 16.46 1.22 5.50
N LEU A 224 17.13 2.36 5.70
CA LEU A 224 18.31 2.46 6.57
C LEU A 224 17.96 2.11 8.02
N GLU A 225 16.94 2.74 8.58
CA GLU A 225 16.50 2.48 9.95
C GLU A 225 16.06 1.03 10.16
N MET A 226 15.40 0.43 9.16
CA MET A 226 15.06 -0.99 9.17
C MET A 226 16.30 -1.88 9.22
N ARG A 227 17.31 -1.62 8.39
CA ARG A 227 18.56 -2.39 8.39
C ARG A 227 19.33 -2.25 9.71
N ARG A 228 19.37 -1.04 10.27
CA ARG A 228 19.96 -0.78 11.61
C ARG A 228 19.26 -1.56 12.70
N MET A 229 17.94 -1.49 12.75
CA MET A 229 17.13 -2.22 13.72
C MET A 229 17.34 -3.74 13.62
N LEU A 230 17.55 -4.25 12.41
CA LEU A 230 17.81 -5.67 12.17
C LEU A 230 19.28 -6.06 12.30
N GLY A 231 20.20 -5.13 12.57
CA GLY A 231 21.64 -5.38 12.65
C GLY A 231 22.23 -5.91 11.35
N ALA A 232 21.75 -5.39 10.21
CA ALA A 232 22.15 -5.78 8.85
C ALA A 232 23.02 -4.71 8.14
N GLU A 233 23.57 -3.75 8.90
CA GLU A 233 24.59 -2.78 8.43
C GLU A 233 26.01 -3.26 8.72
#